data_AF-A0A016U3J8-F1
#
_entry.id   AF-A0A016U3J8-F1
#
_cell.length_a   1.000
_cell.length_b   1.000
_cell.length_c   1.000
_cell.angle_alpha   90.00
_cell.angle_beta   90.00
_cell.angle_gamma   90.00
#
_symmetry.space_group_name_H-M   'P 1'
#
loop_
_entity.id
_entity.type
_entity.pdbx_description
1 polymer ?
#
loop_
_entity_poly.entity_id
_entity_poly.type
_entity_poly.pdbx_seq_one_letter_code
_entity_poly.pdbx_strand_id
1 'polypeptide(L)'
;MKAADVMTLSEKQWFLVETNFDHWNKDGDKRRITAVKKLKATGQRRLNADTMLKVLRTAPVRNNGTLFSTVMSARFPLLMKNSTFVWE
;
A
#
# COMPACT_ATOMS: atom_id res chain seq x y z
N MET A 1 -10.79 24.29 9.06
CA MET A 1 -9.70 23.31 9.34
C MET A 1 -8.63 23.49 8.27
N LYS A 2 -7.35 23.48 8.65
CA LYS A 2 -6.21 23.54 7.71
C LYS A 2 -5.54 22.17 7.72
N ALA A 3 -5.35 21.56 6.56
CA ALA A 3 -4.59 20.31 6.44
C ALA A 3 -3.10 20.58 6.69
N ALA A 4 -2.39 19.62 7.28
CA ALA A 4 -0.95 19.72 7.49
C ALA A 4 -0.17 19.64 6.16
N ASP A 5 -0.63 18.79 5.22
CA ASP A 5 -0.13 18.73 3.84
C ASP A 5 -1.19 18.16 2.87
N VAL A 6 -1.01 18.38 1.57
CA VAL A 6 -1.87 17.86 0.49
C VAL A 6 -1.01 17.33 -0.66
N MET A 7 -1.10 16.02 -0.93
CA MET A 7 -0.47 15.39 -2.08
C MET A 7 -1.50 15.05 -3.17
N THR A 8 -1.19 15.39 -4.42
CA THR A 8 -2.07 15.10 -5.59
C THR A 8 -1.46 14.02 -6.47
N LEU A 9 -2.30 13.08 -6.93
CA LEU A 9 -1.88 12.05 -7.88
C LEU A 9 -1.62 12.64 -9.27
N SER A 10 -0.61 12.10 -9.95
CA SER A 10 -0.26 12.44 -11.34
C SER A 10 0.33 11.22 -12.04
N GLU A 11 0.69 11.34 -13.33
CA GLU A 11 1.40 10.26 -14.03
C GLU A 11 2.74 9.89 -13.37
N LYS A 12 3.43 10.88 -12.79
CA LYS A 12 4.69 10.66 -12.07
C LYS A 12 4.46 10.21 -10.62
N GLN A 13 3.39 10.68 -9.99
CA GLN A 13 2.96 10.33 -8.63
C GLN A 13 1.67 9.50 -8.69
N TRP A 14 1.76 8.28 -9.22
CA TRP A 14 0.58 7.45 -9.50
C TRP A 14 0.13 6.57 -8.32
N PHE A 15 0.83 6.64 -7.19
CA PHE A 15 0.45 5.96 -5.95
C PHE A 15 0.82 6.80 -4.73
N LEU A 16 0.15 6.52 -3.62
CA LEU A 16 0.51 7.00 -2.29
C LEU A 16 0.70 5.79 -1.38
N VAL A 17 1.61 5.89 -0.42
CA VAL A 17 1.82 4.88 0.62
C VAL A 17 1.83 5.60 1.95
N GLU A 18 0.92 5.20 2.83
CA GLU A 18 0.85 5.70 4.20
C GLU A 18 1.04 4.55 5.18
N THR A 19 1.68 4.84 6.31
CA THR A 19 1.83 3.88 7.41
C THR A 19 1.33 4.50 8.71
N ASN A 20 2.20 4.72 9.70
CA ASN A 20 1.85 5.28 11.00
C ASN A 20 2.75 6.45 11.39
N PHE A 21 3.51 6.99 10.44
CA PHE A 21 4.37 8.16 10.60
C PHE A 21 4.06 9.11 9.48
N ASP A 22 3.96 10.41 9.75
CA ASP A 22 3.77 11.39 8.69
C ASP A 22 4.78 11.18 7.56
N HIS A 23 4.35 11.39 6.32
CA HIS A 23 5.18 11.05 5.17
C HIS A 23 6.45 11.94 5.08
N TRP A 24 6.44 13.14 5.68
CA TRP A 24 7.61 14.01 5.80
C TRP A 24 8.58 13.61 6.92
N ASN A 25 8.19 12.68 7.79
CA ASN A 25 9.06 12.13 8.84
C ASN A 25 9.81 10.89 8.34
N LYS A 26 10.93 10.55 8.97
CA LYS A 26 11.69 9.33 8.65
C LYS A 26 10.86 8.08 8.97
N ASP A 27 10.89 7.10 8.06
CA ASP A 27 10.24 5.80 8.27
C ASP A 27 11.02 4.99 9.33
N GLY A 28 10.43 4.80 10.51
CA GLY A 28 11.08 4.15 11.64
C GLY A 28 11.17 2.62 11.51
N ASP A 29 10.25 2.00 10.76
CA ASP A 29 10.11 0.54 10.69
C ASP A 29 10.27 -0.04 9.27
N LYS A 30 10.58 0.83 8.29
CA LYS A 30 10.90 0.50 6.89
C LYS A 30 9.70 -0.05 6.09
N ARG A 31 8.48 -0.06 6.64
CA ARG A 31 7.29 -0.54 5.90
C ARG A 31 6.99 0.35 4.71
N ARG A 32 7.01 1.67 4.90
CA ARG A 32 6.70 2.63 3.83
C ARG A 32 7.76 2.55 2.73
N ILE A 33 9.04 2.56 3.09
CA ILE A 33 10.16 2.45 2.14
C ILE A 33 10.05 1.16 1.32
N THR A 34 9.72 0.04 1.96
CA THR A 34 9.61 -1.27 1.30
C THR A 34 8.42 -1.31 0.33
N ALA A 35 7.25 -0.83 0.75
CA ALA A 35 6.07 -0.76 -0.09
C ALA A 35 6.31 0.15 -1.32
N VAL A 36 6.91 1.33 -1.12
CA VAL A 36 7.28 2.25 -2.21
C VAL A 36 8.22 1.56 -3.20
N LYS A 37 9.26 0.85 -2.73
CA LYS A 37 10.19 0.13 -3.61
C LYS A 37 9.48 -0.94 -4.43
N LYS A 38 8.58 -1.71 -3.81
CA LYS A 38 7.80 -2.77 -4.50
C LYS A 38 6.79 -2.19 -5.50
N LEU A 39 6.13 -1.08 -5.19
CA LEU A 39 5.23 -0.38 -6.12
C LEU A 39 5.98 0.19 -7.31
N LYS A 40 7.15 0.83 -7.09
CA LYS A 40 8.03 1.30 -8.17
C LYS A 40 8.49 0.15 -9.08
N ALA A 41 8.92 -0.97 -8.50
CA ALA A 41 9.33 -2.14 -9.26
C ALA A 41 8.17 -2.80 -10.03
N THR A 42 6.97 -2.82 -9.43
CA THR A 42 5.75 -3.30 -10.09
C THR A 42 5.44 -2.41 -11.29
N GLY A 43 5.43 -1.08 -11.11
CA GLY A 43 5.13 -0.11 -12.16
C GLY A 43 3.64 -0.02 -12.46
N GLN A 44 3.19 1.17 -12.87
CA GLN A 44 1.77 1.50 -13.04
C GLN A 44 1.02 0.53 -13.97
N ARG A 45 1.63 0.15 -15.10
CA ARG A 45 1.01 -0.73 -16.11
C ARG A 45 0.76 -2.16 -15.64
N ARG A 46 1.47 -2.62 -14.61
CA ARG A 46 1.33 -3.99 -14.07
C ARG A 46 0.55 -4.03 -12.76
N LEU A 47 0.08 -2.89 -12.26
CA LEU A 47 -0.69 -2.86 -11.03
C LEU A 47 -2.06 -3.52 -11.25
N ASN A 48 -2.35 -4.51 -10.42
CA ASN A 48 -3.62 -5.21 -10.32
C ASN A 48 -3.74 -5.79 -8.90
N ALA A 49 -4.83 -6.49 -8.61
CA ALA A 49 -5.06 -7.04 -7.28
C ALA A 49 -3.95 -7.97 -6.79
N ASP A 50 -3.47 -8.88 -7.64
CA ASP A 50 -2.46 -9.87 -7.28
C ASP A 50 -1.10 -9.22 -7.01
N THR A 51 -0.70 -8.27 -7.84
CA THR A 51 0.54 -7.51 -7.64
C THR A 51 0.47 -6.63 -6.41
N MET A 52 -0.70 -6.05 -6.10
CA MET A 52 -0.90 -5.31 -4.86
C MET A 52 -0.84 -6.22 -3.63
N LEU A 53 -1.43 -7.41 -3.68
CA LEU A 53 -1.27 -8.43 -2.63
C LEU A 53 0.20 -8.81 -2.42
N LYS A 54 1.00 -8.93 -3.48
CA LYS A 54 2.45 -9.17 -3.36
C LYS A 54 3.16 -8.03 -2.64
N VAL A 55 2.78 -6.78 -2.89
CA VAL A 55 3.31 -5.62 -2.13
C VAL A 55 2.96 -5.78 -0.64
N LEU A 56 1.69 -6.04 -0.32
CA LEU A 56 1.22 -6.18 1.06
C LEU A 56 1.85 -7.36 1.80
N ARG A 57 2.14 -8.46 1.11
CA ARG A 57 2.76 -9.69 1.67
C ARG A 57 4.27 -9.59 1.87
N THR A 58 4.92 -8.55 1.35
CA THR A 58 6.38 -8.39 1.45
C THR A 58 6.78 -7.97 2.86
N ALA A 59 7.75 -8.63 3.49
CA ALA A 59 8.32 -8.16 4.76
C ALA A 59 9.14 -6.86 4.56
N PRO A 60 9.04 -5.83 5.44
CA PRO A 60 8.29 -5.80 6.70
C PRO A 60 6.86 -5.25 6.57
N VAL A 61 6.37 -4.95 5.35
CA VAL A 61 4.99 -4.47 5.12
C VAL A 61 3.99 -5.40 5.79
N ARG A 62 4.11 -6.70 5.52
CA ARG A 62 3.58 -7.75 6.40
C ARG A 62 4.60 -8.06 7.48
N ASN A 63 4.15 -8.08 8.73
CA ASN A 63 4.94 -8.43 9.91
C ASN A 63 4.05 -9.15 10.94
N ASN A 64 4.61 -9.49 12.11
CA ASN A 64 3.91 -10.25 13.15
C ASN A 64 2.69 -9.52 13.74
N GLY A 65 2.58 -8.19 13.59
CA GLY A 65 1.40 -7.44 13.99
C GLY A 65 0.33 -7.36 12.90
N THR A 66 0.54 -7.96 11.73
CA THR A 66 -0.42 -7.91 10.62
C THR A 66 -1.50 -8.97 10.80
N LEU A 67 -2.71 -8.56 11.22
CA LEU A 67 -3.85 -9.47 11.38
C LEU A 67 -4.46 -9.92 10.04
N PHE A 68 -4.62 -9.00 9.09
CA PHE A 68 -5.14 -9.31 7.76
C PHE A 68 -4.56 -8.39 6.69
N SER A 69 -4.69 -8.79 5.43
CA SER A 69 -4.39 -7.96 4.26
C SER A 69 -5.54 -8.03 3.28
N THR A 70 -5.92 -6.89 2.69
CA THR A 70 -7.04 -6.78 1.76
C THR A 70 -6.69 -5.87 0.58
N VAL A 71 -7.28 -6.13 -0.59
CA VAL A 71 -7.22 -5.23 -1.74
C VAL A 71 -8.63 -4.87 -2.17
N MET A 72 -8.85 -3.60 -2.49
CA MET A 72 -10.16 -3.08 -2.83
C MET A 72 -10.10 -2.29 -4.13
N SER A 73 -11.20 -2.30 -4.87
CA SER A 73 -11.42 -1.42 -6.01
C SER A 73 -12.88 -1.02 -6.03
N ALA A 74 -13.18 0.28 -6.02
CA ALA A 74 -14.56 0.76 -6.04
C ALA A 74 -15.32 0.29 -7.29
N ARG A 75 -14.62 0.10 -8.41
CA ARG A 75 -15.17 -0.46 -9.66
C ARG A 75 -15.50 -1.96 -9.55
N PHE A 76 -14.79 -2.70 -8.70
CA PHE A 76 -14.91 -4.15 -8.55
C PHE A 76 -15.13 -4.51 -7.07
N PRO A 77 -16.34 -4.30 -6.53
CA PRO A 77 -16.60 -4.40 -5.08
C PRO A 77 -16.36 -5.80 -4.51
N LEU A 78 -16.57 -6.86 -5.29
CA LEU A 78 -16.29 -8.24 -4.87
C LEU A 78 -14.80 -8.53 -4.65
N LEU A 79 -13.91 -7.64 -5.11
CA LEU A 79 -12.47 -7.82 -4.94
C LEU A 79 -12.08 -7.86 -3.46
N MET A 80 -12.72 -7.06 -2.61
CA MET A 80 -12.46 -7.07 -1.17
C MET A 80 -12.72 -8.45 -0.57
N LYS A 81 -13.86 -9.07 -0.91
CA LYS A 81 -14.23 -10.40 -0.44
C LYS A 81 -13.22 -11.46 -0.91
N ASN A 82 -12.77 -11.36 -2.16
CA ASN A 82 -11.91 -12.37 -2.78
C ASN A 82 -10.41 -12.19 -2.48
N SER A 83 -9.99 -11.03 -1.95
CA SER A 83 -8.58 -10.72 -1.72
C SER A 83 -8.26 -10.37 -0.26
N THR A 84 -9.18 -10.65 0.67
CA THR A 84 -8.90 -10.53 2.10
C THR A 84 -8.31 -11.83 2.63
N PHE A 85 -7.14 -11.74 3.26
CA PHE A 85 -6.43 -12.85 3.90
C PHE A 85 -6.22 -12.52 5.36
N VAL A 86 -6.71 -13.37 6.26
CA VAL A 86 -6.38 -13.32 7.68
C VAL A 86 -5.10 -14.12 7.89
N TRP A 87 -4.14 -13.55 8.59
CA TRP A 87 -2.87 -14.18 8.91
C TRP A 87 -2.95 -14.83 10.28
N GLU A 88 -2.37 -16.03 10.39
CA GLU A 88 -2.14 -16.72 11.66
C GLU A 88 -0.90 -16.19 12.38
#